data_AF-L8FWY9-F1
#
_entry.id   AF-L8FWY9-F1
#
_cell.length_a   1.000
_cell.length_b   1.000
_cell.length_c   1.000
_cell.angle_alpha   90.00
_cell.angle_beta   90.00
_cell.angle_gamma   90.00
#
_symmetry.space_group_name_H-M   'P 1'
#
loop_
_entity.id
_entity.type
_entity.pdbx_description
1 polymer ?
#
loop_
_entity_poly.entity_id
_entity_poly.type
_entity_poly.pdbx_seq_one_letter_code
_entity_poly.pdbx_strand_id
1 'polypeptide(L)'
;ECIREAQDGGAGLIAYNRKEGRALGEVTKFLVYNARKRQPGGDQAATYFERTECVAGVQDARFQQLMPDILHWLGITRIDRFVSMSNMKHDALTASGIEIGERVPIPDYLVPPDASVEMEAKKAAGYFTPDAPPSAEDLTRVVGRDLEQF
;
A
#
# COMPACT_ATOMS: atom_id res chain seq x y z
N GLU A 1 -1.17 -11.75 -12.39
CA GLU A 1 -2.55 -11.86 -11.90
C GLU A 1 -3.60 -11.63 -12.96
N CYS A 2 -4.02 -10.40 -13.30
CA CYS A 2 -5.14 -10.21 -14.25
C CYS A 2 -4.92 -10.87 -15.63
N ILE A 3 -3.70 -10.79 -16.17
CA ILE A 3 -3.34 -11.47 -17.43
C ILE A 3 -3.35 -13.00 -17.26
N ARG A 4 -2.85 -13.50 -16.12
CA ARG A 4 -2.82 -14.93 -15.82
C ARG A 4 -4.24 -15.49 -15.74
N GLU A 5 -5.12 -14.80 -15.02
CA GLU A 5 -6.54 -15.15 -14.93
C GLU A 5 -7.20 -15.21 -16.32
N ALA A 6 -6.91 -14.25 -17.21
CA ALA A 6 -7.41 -14.26 -18.57
C ALA A 6 -6.87 -15.44 -19.40
N GLN A 7 -5.61 -15.84 -19.17
CA GLN A 7 -5.00 -17.02 -19.81
C GLN A 7 -5.62 -18.33 -19.32
N ASP A 8 -6.06 -18.37 -18.07
CA ASP A 8 -6.74 -19.51 -17.45
C ASP A 8 -8.23 -19.60 -17.83
N GLY A 9 -8.71 -18.71 -18.72
CA GLY A 9 -10.09 -18.67 -19.21
C GLY A 9 -11.05 -17.84 -18.35
N GLY A 10 -10.53 -17.15 -17.34
CA GLY A 10 -11.27 -16.23 -16.48
C GLY A 10 -11.26 -14.78 -16.96
N ALA A 11 -11.56 -13.86 -16.04
CA ALA A 11 -11.53 -12.42 -16.30
C ALA A 11 -10.75 -11.68 -15.20
N GLY A 12 -9.80 -10.84 -15.63
CA GLY A 12 -9.03 -9.98 -14.74
C GLY A 12 -9.36 -8.50 -14.96
N LEU A 13 -9.52 -7.74 -13.87
CA LEU A 13 -9.76 -6.30 -13.91
C LEU A 13 -8.67 -5.53 -13.15
N ILE A 14 -8.20 -4.43 -13.75
CA ILE A 14 -7.33 -3.45 -13.09
C ILE A 14 -8.05 -2.09 -13.06
N ALA A 15 -8.33 -1.58 -11.86
CA ALA A 15 -8.84 -0.23 -11.66
C ALA A 15 -7.69 0.74 -11.35
N TYR A 16 -7.28 1.53 -12.34
CA TYR A 16 -6.18 2.49 -12.20
C TYR A 16 -6.65 3.82 -11.60
N ASN A 17 -6.56 3.94 -10.28
CA ASN A 17 -6.88 5.17 -9.56
C ASN A 17 -5.71 6.18 -9.63
N ARG A 18 -5.92 7.34 -10.24
CA ARG A 18 -4.92 8.43 -10.34
C ARG A 18 -4.75 9.19 -9.01
N LYS A 19 -4.29 8.49 -7.97
CA LYS A 19 -4.14 8.98 -6.59
C LYS A 19 -2.67 8.90 -6.14
N GLU A 20 -1.77 9.49 -6.94
CA GLU A 20 -0.32 9.46 -6.71
C GLU A 20 0.06 10.01 -5.32
N GLY A 21 1.07 9.41 -4.68
CA GLY A 21 1.56 9.86 -3.38
C GLY A 21 0.50 9.86 -2.28
N ARG A 22 -0.39 8.85 -2.24
CA ARG A 22 -1.57 8.85 -1.34
C ARG A 22 -2.49 10.06 -1.56
N ALA A 23 -2.71 10.41 -2.82
CA ALA A 23 -3.43 11.60 -3.26
C ALA A 23 -2.80 12.95 -2.84
N LEU A 24 -1.54 12.96 -2.42
CA LEU A 24 -0.77 14.18 -2.12
C LEU A 24 -0.03 14.75 -3.34
N GLY A 25 0.00 14.00 -4.44
CA GLY A 25 0.68 14.38 -5.67
C GLY A 25 2.17 14.02 -5.69
N GLU A 26 2.75 14.08 -6.88
CA GLU A 26 4.12 13.64 -7.16
C GLU A 26 5.18 14.52 -6.48
N VAL A 27 5.00 15.85 -6.49
CA VAL A 27 5.94 16.79 -5.87
C VAL A 27 6.05 16.52 -4.37
N THR A 28 4.92 16.42 -3.67
CA THR A 28 4.88 16.13 -2.22
C THR A 28 5.52 14.78 -1.91
N LYS A 29 5.31 13.77 -2.75
CA LYS A 29 5.96 12.46 -2.61
C LYS A 29 7.49 12.57 -2.61
N PHE A 30 8.06 13.34 -3.54
CA PHE A 30 9.51 13.54 -3.58
C PHE A 30 10.04 14.34 -2.38
N LEU A 31 9.28 15.32 -1.89
CA LEU A 31 9.62 16.03 -0.65
C LEU A 31 9.64 15.08 0.55
N VAL A 32 8.65 14.21 0.68
CA VAL A 32 8.58 13.19 1.74
C VAL A 32 9.74 12.21 1.64
N TYR A 33 10.09 11.73 0.43
CA TYR A 33 11.24 10.84 0.25
C TYR A 33 12.55 11.50 0.69
N ASN A 34 12.77 12.76 0.33
CA ASN A 34 13.95 13.50 0.76
C ASN A 34 13.97 13.74 2.28
N ALA A 35 12.82 14.11 2.87
CA ALA A 35 12.70 14.32 4.31
C ALA A 35 12.98 13.04 5.10
N ARG A 36 12.45 11.89 4.64
CA ARG A 36 12.69 10.57 5.24
C ARG A 36 14.16 10.16 5.20
N LYS A 37 14.86 10.41 4.10
CA LYS A 37 16.29 10.06 3.99
C LYS A 37 17.18 10.96 4.82
N ARG A 38 16.84 12.25 4.95
CA ARG A 38 17.69 13.27 5.62
C ARG A 38 17.43 13.43 7.11
N GLN A 39 16.46 12.70 7.67
CA GLN A 39 16.21 12.76 9.10
C GLN A 39 17.35 12.12 9.90
N PRO A 40 17.56 12.53 11.17
CA PRO A 40 18.42 11.80 12.08
C PRO A 40 18.01 10.32 12.17
N GLY A 41 18.96 9.41 11.98
CA GLY A 41 18.72 7.96 12.00
C GLY A 41 18.30 7.35 10.66
N GLY A 42 18.23 8.14 9.58
CA GLY A 42 17.95 7.65 8.23
C GLY A 42 16.48 7.26 8.01
N ASP A 43 16.20 6.58 6.91
CA ASP A 43 14.83 6.20 6.54
C ASP A 43 14.35 4.99 7.37
N GLN A 44 13.63 5.24 8.47
CA GLN A 44 13.18 4.21 9.42
C GLN A 44 11.68 3.93 9.30
N ALA A 45 11.29 2.66 9.42
CA ALA A 45 9.89 2.25 9.31
C ALA A 45 9.02 2.87 10.43
N ALA A 46 9.57 3.01 11.64
CA ALA A 46 8.89 3.63 12.78
C ALA A 46 8.42 5.08 12.53
N THR A 47 9.17 5.86 11.75
CA THR A 47 8.88 7.28 11.45
C THR A 47 8.22 7.50 10.09
N TYR A 48 7.92 6.41 9.36
CA TYR A 48 7.49 6.46 7.97
C TYR A 48 6.27 7.38 7.75
N PHE A 49 5.23 7.19 8.56
CA PHE A 49 3.97 7.93 8.44
C PHE A 49 4.10 9.35 8.98
N GLU A 50 4.76 9.50 10.13
CA GLU A 50 5.03 10.80 10.75
C GLU A 50 5.74 11.75 9.78
N ARG A 51 6.72 11.27 9.00
CA ARG A 51 7.41 12.12 8.02
C ARG A 51 6.53 12.57 6.87
N THR A 52 5.54 11.77 6.51
CA THR A 52 4.52 12.22 5.54
C THR A 52 3.71 13.36 6.14
N GLU A 53 3.26 13.21 7.38
CA GLU A 53 2.47 14.21 8.10
C GLU A 53 3.24 15.51 8.35
N CYS A 54 4.53 15.47 8.70
CA CYS A 54 5.35 16.67 8.86
C CYS A 54 5.44 17.52 7.59
N VAL A 55 5.43 16.88 6.41
CA VAL A 55 5.57 17.56 5.11
C VAL A 55 4.22 17.98 4.55
N ALA A 56 3.21 17.12 4.68
CA ALA A 56 1.93 17.25 4.00
C ALA A 56 0.76 17.63 4.91
N GLY A 57 0.96 17.65 6.23
CA GLY A 57 -0.08 17.89 7.24
C GLY A 57 -1.02 16.71 7.48
N VAL A 58 -0.96 15.65 6.65
CA VAL A 58 -1.74 14.42 6.78
C VAL A 58 -0.95 13.22 6.27
N GLN A 59 -1.27 12.02 6.77
CA GLN A 59 -0.59 10.78 6.39
C GLN A 59 -1.13 10.14 5.09
N ASP A 60 -2.41 10.39 4.77
CA ASP A 60 -3.11 9.84 3.61
C ASP A 60 -4.28 10.75 3.25
N ALA A 61 -4.35 11.19 2.00
CA ALA A 61 -5.46 12.02 1.49
C ALA A 61 -6.40 11.22 0.55
N ARG A 62 -6.21 9.90 0.44
CA ARG A 62 -7.06 9.06 -0.42
C ARG A 62 -8.41 8.85 0.23
N PHE A 63 -9.45 9.14 -0.54
CA PHE A 63 -10.80 8.68 -0.23
C PHE A 63 -11.01 7.29 -0.85
N GLN A 64 -10.79 6.24 -0.06
CA GLN A 64 -10.90 4.84 -0.51
C GLN A 64 -12.36 4.36 -0.59
N GLN A 65 -13.28 5.05 0.06
CA GLN A 65 -14.72 4.79 0.03
C GLN A 65 -15.31 4.94 -1.38
N LEU A 66 -14.66 5.67 -2.29
CA LEU A 66 -15.04 5.77 -3.72
C LEU A 66 -14.39 4.71 -4.61
N MET A 67 -13.50 3.88 -4.05
CA MET A 67 -12.86 2.80 -4.82
C MET A 67 -13.88 1.77 -5.34
N PRO A 68 -14.95 1.40 -4.60
CA PRO A 68 -15.95 0.45 -5.09
C PRO A 68 -16.77 0.95 -6.30
N ASP A 69 -16.87 2.27 -6.52
CA ASP A 69 -17.77 2.87 -7.52
C ASP A 69 -17.59 2.28 -8.92
N ILE A 70 -16.34 2.11 -9.37
CA ILE A 70 -16.05 1.55 -10.69
C ILE A 70 -16.42 0.06 -10.77
N LEU A 71 -16.34 -0.67 -9.66
CA LEU A 71 -16.68 -2.08 -9.61
C LEU A 71 -18.20 -2.26 -9.61
N HIS A 72 -18.92 -1.43 -8.86
CA HIS A 72 -20.38 -1.35 -8.88
C HIS A 72 -20.89 -0.96 -10.27
N TRP A 73 -20.24 0.00 -10.93
CA TRP A 73 -20.59 0.40 -12.29
C TRP A 73 -20.45 -0.75 -13.29
N LEU A 74 -19.48 -1.64 -13.09
CA LEU A 74 -19.29 -2.87 -13.89
C LEU A 74 -20.22 -4.03 -13.45
N GLY A 75 -21.05 -3.84 -12.43
CA GLY A 75 -21.94 -4.88 -11.90
C GLY A 75 -21.24 -5.98 -11.12
N ILE A 76 -20.02 -5.73 -10.62
CA ILE A 76 -19.25 -6.71 -9.86
C ILE A 76 -19.81 -6.83 -8.45
N THR A 77 -20.27 -8.02 -8.09
CA THR A 77 -20.79 -8.34 -6.74
C THR A 77 -19.83 -9.19 -5.91
N ARG A 78 -18.87 -9.86 -6.57
CA ARG A 78 -17.88 -10.74 -5.95
C ARG A 78 -16.53 -10.62 -6.66
N ILE A 79 -15.45 -10.67 -5.88
CA ILE A 79 -14.07 -10.76 -6.35
C ILE A 79 -13.45 -12.02 -5.75
N ASP A 80 -13.23 -13.04 -6.58
CA ASP A 80 -12.65 -14.31 -6.11
C ASP A 80 -11.19 -14.17 -5.66
N ARG A 81 -10.39 -13.36 -6.37
CA ARG A 81 -8.98 -13.10 -6.05
C ARG A 81 -8.71 -11.61 -5.95
N PHE A 82 -8.74 -11.07 -4.74
CA PHE A 82 -8.46 -9.65 -4.48
C PHE A 82 -6.97 -9.42 -4.24
N VAL A 83 -6.28 -8.92 -5.27
CA VAL A 83 -4.83 -8.67 -5.25
C VAL A 83 -4.52 -7.33 -4.55
N SER A 84 -4.56 -7.35 -3.22
CA SER A 84 -4.21 -6.18 -2.39
C SER A 84 -4.02 -6.56 -0.92
N MET A 85 -2.96 -6.02 -0.34
CA MET A 85 -2.69 -6.10 1.10
C MET A 85 -3.38 -4.99 1.91
N SER A 86 -3.93 -3.95 1.29
CA SER A 86 -4.50 -2.83 2.05
C SER A 86 -5.85 -3.18 2.71
N ASN A 87 -5.94 -3.05 4.04
CA ASN A 87 -7.22 -3.18 4.76
C ASN A 87 -8.20 -2.08 4.36
N MET A 88 -7.77 -0.82 4.26
CA MET A 88 -8.65 0.27 3.81
C MET A 88 -9.37 -0.03 2.48
N LYS A 89 -8.67 -0.68 1.53
CA LYS A 89 -9.29 -1.09 0.27
C LYS A 89 -10.26 -2.25 0.47
N HIS A 90 -9.83 -3.28 1.19
CA HIS A 90 -10.68 -4.43 1.50
C HIS A 90 -11.98 -4.00 2.19
N ASP A 91 -11.86 -3.18 3.24
CA ASP A 91 -12.98 -2.73 4.06
C ASP A 91 -13.93 -1.84 3.28
N ALA A 92 -13.42 -0.98 2.39
CA ALA A 92 -14.26 -0.19 1.50
C ALA A 92 -15.09 -1.08 0.55
N LEU A 93 -14.52 -2.18 0.04
CA LEU A 93 -15.21 -3.11 -0.85
C LEU A 93 -16.30 -3.89 -0.10
N THR A 94 -15.93 -4.52 1.01
CA THR A 94 -16.86 -5.35 1.79
C THR A 94 -17.98 -4.52 2.41
N ALA A 95 -17.67 -3.33 2.93
CA ALA A 95 -18.70 -2.40 3.44
C ALA A 95 -19.67 -1.92 2.36
N SER A 96 -19.24 -1.93 1.08
CA SER A 96 -20.10 -1.60 -0.06
C SER A 96 -20.91 -2.79 -0.60
N GLY A 97 -20.78 -3.98 0.01
CA GLY A 97 -21.52 -5.18 -0.37
C GLY A 97 -20.84 -6.06 -1.41
N ILE A 98 -19.57 -5.82 -1.75
CA ILE A 98 -18.80 -6.69 -2.64
C ILE A 98 -18.18 -7.82 -1.82
N GLU A 99 -18.49 -9.06 -2.17
CA GLU A 99 -17.91 -10.24 -1.53
C GLU A 99 -16.46 -10.44 -1.99
N ILE A 100 -15.56 -10.75 -1.04
CA ILE A 100 -14.15 -11.05 -1.32
C ILE A 100 -13.88 -12.51 -0.98
N GLY A 101 -13.38 -13.28 -1.95
CA GLY A 101 -12.96 -14.67 -1.77
C GLY A 101 -11.61 -14.76 -1.06
N GLU A 102 -10.52 -14.70 -1.84
CA GLU A 102 -9.14 -14.75 -1.35
C GLU A 102 -8.48 -13.37 -1.45
N ARG A 103 -7.74 -12.97 -0.40
CA ARG A 103 -6.82 -11.84 -0.46
C ARG A 103 -5.44 -12.32 -0.86
N VAL A 104 -4.94 -11.82 -1.99
CA VAL A 104 -3.64 -12.22 -2.55
C VAL A 104 -2.59 -11.14 -2.22
N PRO A 105 -1.60 -11.43 -1.36
CA PRO A 105 -0.52 -10.49 -1.06
C PRO A 105 0.45 -10.35 -2.25
N ILE A 106 1.29 -9.32 -2.22
CA ILE A 106 2.43 -9.26 -3.14
C ILE A 106 3.43 -10.36 -2.75
N PRO A 107 3.92 -11.18 -3.68
CA PRO A 107 4.98 -12.14 -3.38
C PRO A 107 6.28 -11.44 -2.95
N ASP A 108 6.98 -11.97 -1.94
CA ASP A 108 8.18 -11.37 -1.37
C ASP A 108 9.28 -11.14 -2.42
N TYR A 109 9.46 -12.07 -3.37
CA TYR A 109 10.45 -11.94 -4.44
C TYR A 109 10.16 -10.81 -5.44
N LEU A 110 8.95 -10.22 -5.40
CA LEU A 110 8.58 -9.02 -6.17
C LEU A 110 8.71 -7.73 -5.36
N VAL A 111 9.02 -7.81 -4.06
CA VAL A 111 9.24 -6.64 -3.21
C VAL A 111 10.69 -6.19 -3.38
N PRO A 112 10.95 -4.98 -3.91
CA PRO A 112 12.30 -4.46 -4.04
C PRO A 112 12.98 -4.34 -2.66
N PRO A 113 14.30 -4.57 -2.54
CA PRO A 113 15.00 -4.45 -1.27
C PRO A 113 14.85 -3.09 -0.58
N ASP A 114 14.71 -2.02 -1.37
CA ASP A 114 14.50 -0.64 -0.90
C ASP A 114 13.06 -0.32 -0.50
N ALA A 115 12.11 -1.21 -0.78
CA ALA A 115 10.73 -1.10 -0.31
C ALA A 115 10.52 -1.73 1.08
N SER A 116 11.54 -2.33 1.69
CA SER A 116 11.47 -2.98 3.00
C SER A 116 10.95 -2.05 4.11
N VAL A 117 11.49 -0.84 4.20
CA VAL A 117 11.03 0.20 5.15
C VAL A 117 9.54 0.50 4.97
N GLU A 118 9.11 0.70 3.72
CA GLU A 118 7.72 1.00 3.39
C GLU A 118 6.81 -0.18 3.70
N MET A 119 7.27 -1.40 3.44
CA MET A 119 6.50 -2.63 3.66
C MET A 119 6.26 -2.86 5.15
N GLU A 120 7.31 -2.81 5.97
CA GLU A 120 7.22 -3.05 7.41
C GLU A 120 6.38 -1.98 8.11
N ALA A 121 6.56 -0.71 7.74
CA ALA A 121 5.70 0.37 8.23
C ALA A 121 4.22 0.13 7.88
N LYS A 122 3.93 -0.30 6.64
CA LYS A 122 2.56 -0.57 6.19
C LYS A 122 1.94 -1.79 6.88
N LYS A 123 2.70 -2.88 7.09
CA LYS A 123 2.26 -4.05 7.86
C LYS A 123 1.85 -3.64 9.27
N ALA A 124 2.69 -2.86 9.95
CA ALA A 124 2.37 -2.30 11.27
C ALA A 124 1.12 -1.41 11.27
N ALA A 125 0.90 -0.63 10.22
CA ALA A 125 -0.28 0.21 10.05
C ALA A 125 -1.54 -0.54 9.56
N GLY A 126 -1.52 -1.88 9.57
CA GLY A 126 -2.69 -2.70 9.21
C GLY A 126 -2.78 -3.05 7.72
N TYR A 127 -1.65 -3.31 7.06
CA TYR A 127 -1.69 -4.10 5.83
C TYR A 127 -1.86 -5.58 6.19
N PHE A 128 -2.72 -6.26 5.46
CA PHE A 128 -2.85 -7.71 5.51
C PHE A 128 -1.53 -8.37 5.17
N THR A 129 -1.12 -9.23 6.08
CA THR A 129 0.03 -10.11 5.96
C THR A 129 -0.43 -11.47 6.50
N PRO A 130 -0.05 -12.59 5.86
CA PRO A 130 -0.30 -13.92 6.42
C PRO A 130 0.46 -14.13 7.74
N ASP A 131 1.59 -13.43 7.92
CA ASP A 131 2.42 -13.46 9.13
C ASP A 131 1.98 -12.41 10.17
N ALA A 132 2.41 -12.57 11.42
CA ALA A 132 2.15 -11.59 12.47
C ALA A 132 2.72 -10.20 12.11
N PRO A 133 2.02 -9.10 12.43
CA PRO A 133 2.54 -7.76 12.18
C PRO A 133 3.81 -7.51 13.02
N PRO A 134 4.79 -6.74 12.50
CA PRO A 134 6.04 -6.47 13.18
C PRO A 134 5.82 -5.65 14.46
N SER A 135 6.65 -5.86 15.48
CA SER A 135 6.59 -5.09 16.73
C SER A 135 7.18 -3.68 16.55
N ALA A 136 6.87 -2.78 17.49
CA ALA A 136 7.45 -1.42 17.47
C ALA A 136 8.98 -1.43 17.51
N GLU A 137 9.59 -2.39 18.20
CA GLU A 137 11.04 -2.55 18.26
C GLU A 137 11.61 -3.01 16.90
N ASP A 138 10.94 -3.94 16.23
CA ASP A 138 11.33 -4.41 14.90
C ASP A 138 11.34 -3.27 13.88
N LEU A 139 10.35 -2.38 13.94
CA LEU A 139 10.26 -1.22 13.03
C LEU A 139 11.43 -0.25 13.15
N THR A 140 12.07 -0.15 14.31
CA THR A 140 13.27 0.73 14.49
C THR A 140 14.53 0.12 13.88
N ARG A 141 14.57 -1.21 13.71
CA ARG A 141 15.70 -1.94 13.12
C ARG A 141 15.66 -1.94 11.60
N VAL A 142 14.50 -1.67 11.02
CA VAL A 142 14.31 -1.60 9.56
C VAL A 142 14.70 -0.19 9.08
N VAL A 143 15.92 -0.08 8.58
CA VAL A 143 16.51 1.16 8.04
C VAL A 143 16.75 1.00 6.54
N GLY A 144 16.35 2.02 5.78
CA GLY A 144 16.55 2.09 4.34
C GLY A 144 18.00 2.35 3.95
N ARG A 145 18.27 2.30 2.63
CA ARG A 145 19.61 2.58 2.09
C ARG A 145 20.08 4.00 2.42
N ASP A 146 21.38 4.11 2.64
CA ASP A 146 22.05 5.39 2.89
C ASP A 146 21.99 6.31 1.66
N LEU A 147 22.03 7.63 1.90
CA LEU A 147 22.06 8.68 0.88
C LEU A 147 23.25 8.55 -0.07
N GLU A 148 24.39 8.01 0.39
CA GLU A 148 25.62 7.89 -0.40
C GLU A 148 25.65 6.69 -1.37
N GLN A 149 24.63 5.81 -1.33
CA GLN A 149 24.58 4.57 -2.12
C GLN A 149 23.65 4.66 -3.35
N PHE A 150 23.53 5.84 -3.95
CA PHE A 150 22.68 6.14 -5.11
C PHE A 150 23.49 6.61 -6.32
#